data_AF-A0A2E1PIR3-F1
#
_entry.id   AF-A0A2E1PIR3-F1
#
_cell.length_a   1.000
_cell.length_b   1.000
_cell.length_c   1.000
_cell.angle_alpha   90.00
_cell.angle_beta   90.00
_cell.angle_gamma   90.00
#
_symmetry.space_group_name_H-M   'P 1'
#
loop_
_entity.id
_entity.type
_entity.pdbx_description
1 polymer ?
#
loop_
_entity_poly.entity_id
_entity_poly.type
_entity_poly.pdbx_seq_one_letter_code
_entity_poly.pdbx_strand_id
1 'polypeptide(L)'
;MHFLAEDGGLNSIANIIILNGDPDPNPVVYLFGSLWGEVQVLLCLIFWIVFFRYKSLIPLMYLVSLLEWSMRLIIIKPMKGLDDIYTNGFTPGSELAPVAVLLLIIFFILSLKNSK
;
A
#
# COMPACT_ATOMS: atom_id res chain seq x y z
N MET A 1 8.07 -4.57 10.61
CA MET A 1 7.14 -4.80 9.50
C MET A 1 5.74 -4.84 10.09
N HIS A 2 4.80 -4.02 9.63
CA HIS A 2 3.50 -3.86 10.30
C HIS A 2 2.63 -5.13 10.27
N PHE A 3 2.82 -6.01 9.29
CA PHE A 3 2.10 -7.28 9.21
C PHE A 3 2.38 -8.27 10.36
N LEU A 4 3.46 -8.04 11.12
CA LEU A 4 3.80 -8.84 12.30
C LEU A 4 3.20 -8.25 13.59
N ALA A 5 2.60 -7.06 13.52
CA ALA A 5 1.92 -6.47 14.65
C ALA A 5 0.62 -7.22 14.95
N GLU A 6 0.22 -7.25 16.22
CA GLU A 6 -1.00 -7.97 16.66
C GLU A 6 -2.27 -7.48 15.95
N ASP A 7 -2.30 -6.21 15.53
CA ASP A 7 -3.40 -5.58 14.81
C ASP A 7 -3.19 -5.56 13.27
N GLY A 8 -2.14 -6.20 12.76
CA GLY A 8 -1.72 -6.13 11.36
C GLY A 8 -1.43 -4.70 10.88
N GLY A 9 -1.16 -3.76 11.80
CA GLY A 9 -0.96 -2.34 11.52
C GLY A 9 -2.24 -1.53 11.28
N LEU A 10 -3.43 -2.14 11.41
CA LEU A 10 -4.67 -1.47 11.05
C LEU A 10 -5.10 -0.42 12.08
N ASN A 11 -4.93 -0.67 13.38
CA ASN A 11 -5.26 0.33 14.40
C ASN A 11 -4.09 1.30 14.60
N SER A 12 -2.89 0.76 14.78
CA SER A 12 -1.68 1.47 15.20
C SER A 12 -1.05 2.35 14.11
N ILE A 13 -1.26 2.04 12.83
CA ILE A 13 -0.68 2.79 11.70
C ILE A 13 -1.78 3.36 10.81
N ALA A 14 -2.78 2.55 10.46
CA ALA A 14 -3.87 3.00 9.61
C ALA A 14 -4.97 3.75 10.38
N ASN A 15 -4.90 3.87 11.70
CA ASN A 15 -5.87 4.58 12.53
C ASN A 15 -7.32 4.12 12.28
N ILE A 16 -7.51 2.83 11.98
CA ILE A 16 -8.83 2.20 11.95
C ILE A 16 -9.26 1.93 13.39
N ILE A 17 -10.52 2.19 13.71
CA ILE A 17 -11.02 1.94 15.07
C ILE A 17 -11.12 0.45 15.36
N ILE A 18 -11.04 0.09 16.65
CA ILE A 18 -11.37 -1.26 17.09
C ILE A 18 -12.87 -1.48 16.89
N LEU A 19 -13.21 -2.52 16.14
CA LEU A 19 -14.60 -2.86 15.84
C LEU A 19 -15.22 -3.62 17.01
N ASN A 20 -16.50 -3.38 17.31
CA ASN A 20 -17.24 -4.14 18.31
C ASN A 20 -18.24 -5.06 17.61
N GLY A 21 -18.28 -6.34 18.02
CA GLY A 21 -19.19 -7.33 17.46
C GLY A 21 -19.10 -8.67 18.18
N ASP A 22 -20.08 -9.54 17.94
CA ASP A 22 -20.08 -10.93 18.42
C ASP A 22 -20.37 -11.89 17.24
N PRO A 23 -19.43 -12.77 16.86
CA PRO A 23 -18.07 -12.90 17.41
C PRO A 23 -17.21 -11.66 17.13
N ASP A 24 -16.12 -11.50 17.88
CA ASP A 24 -15.16 -10.41 17.68
C ASP A 24 -14.69 -10.37 16.22
N PRO A 25 -14.96 -9.28 15.47
CA PRO A 25 -14.61 -9.20 14.06
C PRO A 25 -13.12 -8.90 13.82
N ASN A 26 -12.41 -8.34 14.80
CA ASN A 26 -11.06 -7.82 14.62
C ASN A 26 -10.03 -8.86 14.15
N PRO A 27 -10.01 -10.11 14.66
CA PRO A 27 -9.07 -11.13 14.19
C PRO A 27 -9.14 -11.39 12.68
N VAL A 28 -10.35 -11.36 12.10
CA VAL A 28 -10.53 -11.54 10.65
C VAL A 28 -10.00 -10.33 9.88
N VAL A 29 -10.25 -9.12 10.38
CA VAL A 29 -9.76 -7.88 9.76
C VAL A 29 -8.22 -7.80 9.83
N TYR A 30 -7.63 -8.15 10.97
CA TYR A 30 -6.18 -8.15 11.18
C TYR A 30 -5.46 -9.22 10.35
N LEU A 31 -6.11 -10.36 10.08
CA LEU A 31 -5.61 -11.35 9.12
C LEU A 31 -5.38 -10.71 7.74
N PHE A 32 -6.37 -9.96 7.22
CA PHE A 32 -6.22 -9.29 5.92
C PHE A 32 -5.21 -8.15 5.96
N GLY A 33 -5.12 -7.40 7.06
CA GLY A 33 -4.06 -6.40 7.27
C GLY A 33 -2.66 -7.03 7.19
N SER A 34 -2.51 -8.20 7.82
CA SER A 34 -1.26 -8.97 7.81
C SER A 34 -0.93 -9.51 6.42
N LEU A 35 -1.88 -10.14 5.72
CA LEU A 35 -1.69 -10.62 4.34
C LEU A 35 -1.31 -9.47 3.39
N TRP A 36 -1.93 -8.29 3.55
CA TRP A 36 -1.59 -7.13 2.74
C TRP A 36 -0.16 -6.64 2.99
N GLY A 37 0.24 -6.54 4.27
CA GLY A 37 1.60 -6.14 4.62
C GLY A 37 2.66 -7.19 4.24
N GLU A 38 2.34 -8.48 4.29
CA GLU A 38 3.21 -9.56 3.81
C GLU A 38 3.57 -9.36 2.33
N VAL A 39 2.57 -9.15 1.48
CA VAL A 39 2.77 -8.94 0.03
C VAL A 39 3.62 -7.69 -0.23
N GLN A 40 3.46 -6.62 0.55
CA GLN A 40 4.31 -5.42 0.44
C GLN A 40 5.78 -5.73 0.69
N VAL A 41 6.09 -6.57 1.69
CA VAL A 41 7.47 -6.97 2.00
C VAL A 41 8.05 -7.81 0.89
N LEU A 42 7.30 -8.79 0.37
CA LEU A 42 7.74 -9.61 -0.75
C LEU A 42 8.02 -8.76 -2.00
N LEU A 43 7.13 -7.83 -2.34
CA LEU A 43 7.34 -6.89 -3.44
C LEU A 43 8.57 -6.00 -3.23
N CYS A 44 8.77 -5.51 -2.00
CA CYS A 44 9.95 -4.71 -1.66
C CYS A 44 11.26 -5.49 -1.89
N LEU A 45 11.31 -6.76 -1.49
CA LEU A 45 12.47 -7.63 -1.71
C LEU A 45 12.72 -7.86 -3.21
N ILE A 46 11.67 -8.11 -3.99
CA ILE A 46 11.78 -8.25 -5.46
C ILE A 46 12.30 -6.95 -6.08
N PHE A 47 11.80 -5.80 -5.63
CA PHE A 47 12.21 -4.50 -6.14
C PHE A 47 13.66 -4.17 -5.79
N TRP A 48 14.16 -4.57 -4.62
CA TRP A 48 15.59 -4.49 -4.31
C TRP A 48 16.43 -5.31 -5.29
N ILE A 49 16.03 -6.55 -5.59
CA ILE A 49 16.72 -7.38 -6.57
C ILE A 49 16.74 -6.71 -7.95
N VAL A 50 15.61 -6.14 -8.39
CA VAL A 50 15.52 -5.37 -9.64
C VAL A 50 16.48 -4.18 -9.63
N PHE A 51 16.47 -3.40 -8.56
CA PHE A 51 17.28 -2.19 -8.43
C PHE A 51 18.79 -2.49 -8.48
N PHE A 52 19.23 -3.55 -7.80
CA PHE A 52 20.65 -3.89 -7.74
C PHE A 52 21.14 -4.72 -8.94
N ARG A 53 20.33 -5.67 -9.44
CA ARG A 53 20.81 -6.70 -10.38
C ARG A 53 20.18 -6.63 -11.78
N TYR A 54 18.94 -6.16 -11.90
CA TYR A 54 18.17 -6.17 -13.15
C TYR A 54 17.67 -4.76 -13.50
N LYS A 55 18.62 -3.82 -13.64
CA LYS A 55 18.32 -2.39 -13.87
C LYS A 55 17.42 -2.12 -15.09
N SER A 56 17.45 -2.99 -16.09
CA SER A 56 16.54 -2.92 -17.25
C SER A 56 15.06 -3.11 -16.89
N LEU A 57 14.75 -3.70 -15.73
CA LEU A 57 13.38 -3.90 -15.23
C LEU A 57 12.90 -2.76 -14.32
N ILE A 58 13.72 -1.74 -14.06
CA ILE A 58 13.33 -0.57 -13.24
C ILE A 58 12.07 0.12 -13.77
N PRO A 59 11.88 0.33 -15.10
CA PRO A 59 10.64 0.91 -15.60
C PRO A 59 9.41 0.05 -15.27
N LEU A 60 9.53 -1.27 -15.35
CA LEU A 60 8.45 -2.19 -15.01
C LEU A 60 8.12 -2.14 -13.51
N MET A 61 9.14 -2.05 -12.65
CA MET A 61 8.96 -1.86 -11.20
C MET A 61 8.14 -0.60 -10.88
N TYR A 62 8.47 0.53 -11.50
CA TYR A 62 7.70 1.76 -11.32
C TYR A 62 6.31 1.67 -11.93
N LEU A 63 6.13 0.99 -13.07
CA LEU A 63 4.81 0.78 -13.68
C LEU A 63 3.89 -0.04 -12.76
N VAL A 64 4.37 -1.15 -12.21
CA VAL A 64 3.60 -1.99 -11.28
C VAL A 64 3.20 -1.18 -10.05
N SER A 65 4.14 -0.43 -9.48
CA SER A 65 3.88 0.44 -8.33
C SER A 65 2.86 1.54 -8.67
N LEU A 66 3.02 2.18 -9.82
CA LEU A 66 2.12 3.24 -10.28
C LEU A 66 0.70 2.71 -10.48
N LEU A 67 0.54 1.51 -11.05
CA LEU A 67 -0.76 0.86 -11.20
C LEU A 67 -1.40 0.58 -9.85
N GLU A 68 -0.69 -0.01 -8.89
CA GLU A 68 -1.22 -0.30 -7.56
C GLU A 68 -1.71 0.97 -6.83
N TRP A 69 -0.87 2.00 -6.78
CA TRP A 69 -1.23 3.26 -6.11
C TRP A 69 -2.31 4.05 -6.86
N SER A 70 -2.35 3.98 -8.19
CA SER A 70 -3.41 4.62 -8.98
C SER A 70 -4.75 3.92 -8.79
N MET A 71 -4.77 2.57 -8.77
CA MET A 71 -5.99 1.78 -8.51
C MET A 71 -6.54 2.07 -7.11
N ARG A 72 -5.67 2.29 -6.11
CA ARG A 72 -6.09 2.71 -4.77
C ARG A 72 -6.92 3.99 -4.79
N LEU A 73 -6.50 4.99 -5.57
CA LEU A 73 -7.18 6.29 -5.65
C LEU A 73 -8.40 6.28 -6.55
N ILE A 74 -8.34 5.60 -7.69
CA ILE A 74 -9.34 5.71 -8.75
C ILE A 74 -10.45 4.66 -8.57
N ILE A 75 -10.13 3.51 -8.00
CA ILE A 75 -11.05 2.37 -7.88
C ILE A 75 -11.40 2.12 -6.41
N ILE A 76 -10.40 1.87 -5.57
CA ILE A 76 -10.64 1.40 -4.20
C ILE A 76 -11.25 2.50 -3.33
N LYS A 77 -10.65 3.71 -3.29
CA LYS A 77 -11.18 4.82 -2.46
C LYS A 77 -12.62 5.20 -2.85
N PRO A 78 -13.00 5.33 -4.13
CA PRO A 78 -14.38 5.67 -4.48
C PRO A 78 -15.39 4.53 -4.29
N MET A 79 -15.00 3.26 -4.50
CA MET A 79 -15.94 2.14 -4.46
C MET A 79 -16.02 1.42 -3.11
N LYS A 80 -14.93 1.44 -2.35
CA LYS A 80 -14.69 0.65 -1.14
C LYS A 80 -13.95 1.44 -0.05
N GLY A 81 -13.89 2.77 -0.18
CA GLY A 81 -13.31 3.64 0.85
C GLY A 81 -14.07 3.49 2.17
N LEU A 82 -13.34 3.53 3.27
CA LEU A 82 -13.92 3.57 4.61
C LEU A 82 -14.44 4.98 4.87
N ASP A 83 -15.63 5.07 5.45
CA ASP A 83 -16.17 6.32 5.99
C ASP A 83 -15.38 6.76 7.23
N ASP A 84 -15.44 8.05 7.55
CA ASP A 84 -14.74 8.65 8.70
C ASP A 84 -15.16 8.05 10.05
N ILE A 85 -16.32 7.37 10.11
CA ILE A 85 -16.76 6.65 11.33
C ILE A 85 -15.87 5.45 11.67
N TYR A 86 -15.10 4.94 10.70
CA TYR A 86 -14.21 3.80 10.89
C TYR A 86 -12.76 4.21 11.16
N THR A 87 -12.45 5.50 11.11
CA THR A 87 -11.09 6.02 11.34
C THR A 87 -11.09 7.05 12.47
N ASN A 88 -10.00 7.09 13.24
CA ASN A 88 -9.85 8.04 14.35
C ASN A 88 -8.63 8.95 14.19
N GLY A 89 -8.01 8.94 13.02
CA GLY A 89 -6.79 9.68 12.76
C GLY A 89 -6.33 9.61 11.32
N PHE A 90 -5.21 10.28 11.07
CA PHE A 90 -4.62 10.37 9.75
C PHE A 90 -4.15 8.98 9.26
N THR A 91 -4.68 8.50 8.13
CA THR A 91 -4.28 7.21 7.54
C THR A 91 -3.24 7.44 6.44
N PRO A 92 -1.92 7.26 6.68
CA PRO A 92 -0.90 7.69 5.73
C PRO A 92 -1.04 7.04 4.35
N GLY A 93 -1.38 5.75 4.30
CA GLY A 93 -1.55 4.99 3.06
C GLY A 93 -2.76 5.40 2.20
N SER A 94 -3.74 6.12 2.77
CA SER A 94 -4.88 6.68 2.04
C SER A 94 -4.64 8.15 1.71
N GLU A 95 -4.22 8.95 2.70
CA GLU A 95 -4.11 10.40 2.60
C GLU A 95 -2.91 10.85 1.76
N LEU A 96 -1.77 10.13 1.84
CA LEU A 96 -0.58 10.43 1.04
C LEU A 96 -0.54 9.70 -0.31
N ALA A 97 -1.57 8.91 -0.63
CA ALA A 97 -1.64 8.19 -1.90
C ALA A 97 -1.54 9.11 -3.14
N PRO A 98 -2.15 10.32 -3.19
CA PRO A 98 -1.97 11.23 -4.32
C PRO A 98 -0.51 11.68 -4.49
N VAL A 99 0.19 11.91 -3.38
CA VAL A 99 1.61 12.29 -3.39
C VAL A 99 2.46 11.12 -3.91
N ALA A 100 2.18 9.90 -3.44
CA ALA A 100 2.87 8.71 -3.91
C ALA A 100 2.69 8.49 -5.42
N VAL A 101 1.45 8.61 -5.94
CA VAL A 101 1.17 8.51 -7.38
C VAL A 101 1.95 9.57 -8.17
N LEU A 102 1.95 10.83 -7.73
CA LEU A 102 2.69 11.90 -8.40
C LEU A 102 4.19 11.58 -8.49
N LEU A 103 4.80 11.14 -7.39
CA LEU A 103 6.21 10.75 -7.38
C LEU A 103 6.49 9.55 -8.29
N LEU A 104 5.61 8.55 -8.29
CA LEU A 104 5.73 7.37 -9.14
C LEU A 104 5.60 7.71 -10.62
N ILE A 105 4.75 8.66 -11.00
CA ILE A 105 4.68 9.17 -12.39
C ILE A 105 6.03 9.78 -12.80
N ILE A 106 6.59 10.65 -11.95
CA ILE A 106 7.88 11.30 -12.20
C ILE A 106 8.98 10.24 -12.35
N PHE A 107 9.08 9.31 -11.42
CA PHE A 107 10.10 8.26 -11.46
C PHE A 107 9.93 7.30 -12.64
N PHE A 108 8.70 6.96 -13.00
CA PHE A 108 8.42 6.15 -14.18
C PHE A 108 8.92 6.85 -15.44
N ILE A 109 8.56 8.13 -15.65
CA ILE A 109 9.01 8.91 -16.82
C ILE A 109 10.54 9.01 -16.87
N LEU A 110 11.20 9.27 -15.73
CA LEU A 110 12.66 9.34 -15.66
C LEU A 110 13.31 7.97 -15.97
N SER A 111 12.72 6.88 -15.49
CA SER A 111 13.23 5.54 -15.75
C SER A 111 13.20 5.16 -17.24
N LEU A 112 12.21 5.65 -17.99
CA LEU A 112 12.11 5.43 -19.44
C LEU A 112 13.19 6.21 -20.21
N LYS A 113 13.54 7.42 -19.76
CA LYS A 113 14.56 8.25 -20.39
C LYS A 113 15.97 7.68 -20.25
N ASN A 114 16.26 7.06 -19.11
CA ASN A 114 17.55 6.41 -18.82
C ASN A 114 17.65 4.96 -19.34
N SER A 115 16.58 4.42 -19.93
CA SER A 115 16.57 3.07 -20.53
C SER A 115 16.94 3.06 -22.02
N LYS A 116 17.31 4.22 -22.58
CA LYS A 116 17.95 4.37 -23.90
C LYS A 116 19.45 4.48 -23.72
#